data_AF-A0A089I630-F1
#
_entry.id   AF-A0A089I630-F1
#
_cell.length_a   1.000
_cell.length_b   1.000
_cell.length_c   1.000
_cell.angle_alpha   90.00
_cell.angle_beta   90.00
_cell.angle_gamma   90.00
#
_symmetry.space_group_name_H-M   'P 1'
#
loop_
_entity.id
_entity.type
_entity.pdbx_description
1 polymer ?
#
loop_
_entity_poly.entity_id
_entity_poly.type
_entity_poly.pdbx_seq_one_letter_code
_entity_poly.pdbx_strand_id
1 'polypeptide(L)'
;MKEESTELMDSLLNAYNEEAWNDYVQACRIMDPAVRSQLNHIEVPEDLAVVLNYNLGEHDAEKWLFRKVPALDNIQPYELVHTERGMRILKEALMRFP
;
A
#
# COMPACT_ATOMS: atom_id res chain seq x y z
N MET A 1 -11.58 0.93 25.28
CA MET A 1 -11.76 1.30 23.86
C MET A 1 -10.56 0.79 23.08
N LYS A 2 -10.66 -0.43 22.53
CA LYS A 2 -9.67 -1.06 21.63
C LYS A 2 -10.35 -1.89 20.53
N GLU A 3 -11.68 -1.81 20.38
CA GLU A 3 -12.44 -2.68 19.47
C GLU A 3 -12.49 -2.11 18.04
N GLU A 4 -12.63 -0.78 17.87
CA GLU A 4 -12.73 -0.13 16.54
C GLU A 4 -11.46 -0.25 15.68
N SER A 5 -10.27 -0.34 16.29
CA SER A 5 -8.96 -0.47 15.63
C SER A 5 -8.87 -1.66 14.67
N THR A 6 -9.52 -2.76 15.04
CA THR A 6 -9.41 -4.04 14.32
C THR A 6 -10.40 -4.11 13.15
N GLU A 7 -11.57 -3.49 13.29
CA GLU A 7 -12.65 -3.59 12.31
C GLU A 7 -12.29 -2.96 10.95
N LEU A 8 -11.56 -1.84 10.94
CA LEU A 8 -11.14 -1.19 9.69
C LEU A 8 -10.13 -2.05 8.93
N MET A 9 -9.12 -2.55 9.63
CA MET A 9 -8.09 -3.43 9.04
C MET A 9 -8.71 -4.75 8.56
N ASP A 10 -9.67 -5.30 9.31
CA ASP A 10 -10.41 -6.50 8.91
C ASP A 10 -11.30 -6.21 7.69
N SER A 11 -11.92 -5.03 7.59
CA SER A 11 -12.69 -4.63 6.41
C SER A 11 -11.82 -4.54 5.16
N LEU A 12 -10.62 -3.97 5.26
CA LEU A 12 -9.65 -3.92 4.17
C LEU A 12 -9.21 -5.34 3.77
N LEU A 13 -8.87 -6.18 4.75
CA LEU A 13 -8.46 -7.55 4.50
C LEU A 13 -9.56 -8.37 3.79
N ASN A 14 -10.81 -8.22 4.22
CA ASN A 14 -11.95 -8.94 3.65
C ASN A 14 -12.33 -8.45 2.24
N ALA A 15 -12.03 -7.19 1.92
CA ALA A 15 -12.28 -6.62 0.60
C ALA A 15 -11.17 -6.93 -0.41
N TYR A 16 -9.98 -7.29 0.07
CA TYR A 16 -8.82 -7.51 -0.78
C TYR A 16 -9.10 -8.54 -1.88
N ASN A 17 -8.75 -8.15 -3.11
CA ASN A 17 -8.82 -9.00 -4.28
C ASN A 17 -7.49 -8.94 -5.05
N GLU A 18 -6.82 -10.09 -5.19
CA GLU A 18 -5.50 -10.18 -5.85
C GLU A 18 -5.57 -9.83 -7.35
N GLU A 19 -6.65 -10.19 -8.04
CA GLU A 19 -6.83 -9.88 -9.47
C GLU A 19 -6.98 -8.36 -9.66
N ALA A 20 -7.81 -7.71 -8.85
CA ALA A 20 -7.96 -6.25 -8.85
C ALA A 20 -6.63 -5.53 -8.55
N TRP A 21 -5.83 -6.07 -7.61
CA TRP A 21 -4.49 -5.55 -7.34
C TRP A 21 -3.58 -5.65 -8.56
N ASN A 22 -3.54 -6.82 -9.21
CA ASN A 22 -2.71 -7.02 -10.38
C ASN A 22 -3.13 -6.10 -11.53
N ASP A 23 -4.43 -5.95 -11.78
CA ASP A 23 -4.97 -5.02 -12.77
C ASP A 23 -4.58 -3.57 -12.47
N TYR A 24 -4.67 -3.17 -11.20
CA TYR A 24 -4.30 -1.83 -10.75
C TYR A 24 -2.80 -1.55 -10.94
N VAL A 25 -1.93 -2.50 -10.61
CA VAL A 25 -0.47 -2.39 -10.84
C VAL A 25 -0.17 -2.25 -12.33
N GLN A 26 -0.85 -3.00 -13.20
CA GLN A 26 -0.69 -2.85 -14.65
C GLN A 26 -1.19 -1.49 -15.12
N ALA A 27 -2.32 -1.01 -14.62
CA ALA A 27 -2.85 0.31 -14.95
C ALA A 27 -1.84 1.41 -14.57
N CYS A 28 -1.21 1.34 -13.39
CA CYS A 28 -0.15 2.28 -12.98
C CYS A 28 1.00 2.31 -14.00
N ARG A 29 1.48 1.14 -14.43
CA ARG A 29 2.56 1.02 -15.43
C ARG A 29 2.18 1.55 -16.81
N ILE A 30 0.92 1.37 -17.21
CA ILE A 30 0.42 1.87 -18.50
C ILE A 30 0.27 3.40 -18.46
N MET A 31 -0.27 3.93 -17.36
CA MET A 31 -0.51 5.37 -17.19
C MET A 31 0.79 6.15 -16.98
N ASP A 32 1.77 5.56 -16.30
CA ASP A 32 3.12 6.09 -16.19
C ASP A 32 4.16 4.99 -16.53
N PRO A 33 4.56 4.87 -17.80
CA PRO A 33 5.58 3.90 -18.21
C PRO A 33 6.98 4.16 -17.61
N ALA A 34 7.20 5.35 -17.04
CA ALA A 34 8.44 5.72 -16.38
C ALA A 34 8.36 5.55 -14.85
N VAL A 35 7.23 5.04 -14.33
CA VAL A 35 7.05 4.80 -12.89
C VAL A 35 8.15 3.88 -12.38
N ARG A 36 8.76 4.29 -11.27
CA ARG A 36 9.83 3.50 -10.66
C ARG A 36 9.24 2.29 -9.95
N SER A 37 9.92 1.16 -10.09
CA SER A 37 9.58 -0.10 -9.45
C SER A 37 10.37 -0.37 -8.17
N GLN A 38 10.98 0.69 -7.59
CA GLN A 38 11.84 0.63 -6.41
C GLN A 38 11.65 1.91 -5.58
N LEU A 39 11.90 1.80 -4.26
CA LEU A 39 11.87 2.93 -3.31
C LEU A 39 13.24 3.15 -2.68
N ASN A 40 14.18 3.70 -3.46
CA ASN A 40 15.54 4.03 -3.02
C ASN A 40 16.19 2.94 -2.16
N HIS A 41 16.30 3.16 -0.85
CA HIS A 41 16.98 2.28 0.10
C HIS A 41 16.02 1.40 0.92
N ILE A 42 14.72 1.42 0.61
CA ILE A 42 13.67 0.65 1.30
C ILE A 42 13.37 -0.61 0.50
N GLU A 43 13.52 -1.76 1.16
CA GLU A 43 13.18 -3.05 0.57
C GLU A 43 11.67 -3.30 0.68
N VAL A 44 10.99 -3.29 -0.47
CA VAL A 44 9.57 -3.64 -0.62
C VAL A 44 9.38 -4.46 -1.90
N PRO A 45 8.29 -5.24 -2.00
CA PRO A 45 7.90 -5.85 -3.26
C PRO A 45 7.77 -4.83 -4.41
N GLU A 46 8.13 -5.25 -5.61
CA GLU A 46 8.16 -4.41 -6.81
C GLU A 46 6.78 -3.81 -7.13
N ASP A 47 5.72 -4.61 -7.03
CA ASP A 47 4.34 -4.19 -7.28
C ASP A 47 3.91 -3.08 -6.32
N LEU A 48 4.27 -3.20 -5.05
CA LEU A 48 4.02 -2.20 -4.01
C LEU A 48 4.79 -0.90 -4.30
N ALA A 49 6.07 -1.00 -4.69
CA ALA A 49 6.88 0.16 -5.04
C ALA A 49 6.29 0.93 -6.23
N VAL A 50 5.84 0.22 -7.27
CA VAL A 50 5.17 0.82 -8.43
C VAL A 50 3.95 1.64 -7.99
N VAL A 51 3.05 1.03 -7.20
CA VAL A 51 1.82 1.70 -6.77
C VAL A 51 2.10 2.89 -5.85
N LEU A 52 3.05 2.75 -4.93
CA LEU A 52 3.45 3.86 -4.04
C LEU A 52 4.02 5.04 -4.83
N ASN A 53 4.94 4.76 -5.78
CA ASN A 53 5.52 5.80 -6.64
C ASN A 53 4.47 6.43 -7.55
N TYR A 54 3.51 5.66 -8.07
CA TYR A 54 2.43 6.17 -8.89
C TYR A 54 1.49 7.11 -8.11
N ASN A 55 1.05 6.69 -6.91
CA ASN A 55 0.08 7.44 -6.11
C ASN A 55 0.67 8.66 -5.40
N LEU A 56 1.93 8.58 -4.96
CA LEU A 56 2.53 9.58 -4.06
C LEU A 56 3.75 10.27 -4.65
N GLY A 57 4.38 9.69 -5.67
CA GLY A 57 5.71 10.08 -6.11
C GLY A 57 6.81 9.59 -5.16
N GLU A 58 8.03 9.54 -5.68
CA GLU A 58 9.18 8.91 -5.02
C GLU A 58 9.47 9.44 -3.61
N HIS A 59 9.53 10.76 -3.44
CA HIS A 59 9.91 11.36 -2.16
C HIS A 59 8.85 11.20 -1.08
N ASP A 60 7.58 11.17 -1.45
CA ASP A 60 6.48 11.09 -0.49
C ASP A 60 6.04 9.65 -0.23
N ALA A 61 6.28 8.73 -1.17
CA ALA A 61 6.15 7.29 -0.95
C ALA A 61 7.00 6.79 0.24
N GLU A 62 8.28 7.17 0.27
CA GLU A 62 9.19 6.83 1.37
C GLU A 62 8.68 7.39 2.72
N LYS A 63 8.35 8.67 2.77
CA LYS A 63 7.84 9.30 4.01
C LYS A 63 6.53 8.67 4.46
N TRP A 64 5.68 8.29 3.52
CA TRP A 64 4.39 7.69 3.82
C TRP A 64 4.54 6.32 4.47
N LEU A 65 5.51 5.50 4.04
CA LEU A 65 5.78 4.19 4.65
C LEU A 65 6.14 4.28 6.14
N PHE A 66 6.77 5.37 6.57
CA PHE A 66 7.24 5.55 7.95
C PHE A 66 6.39 6.51 8.79
N ARG A 67 5.28 7.04 8.26
CA ARG A 67 4.33 7.85 9.04
C ARG A 67 3.18 6.99 9.54
N LYS A 68 2.60 7.37 10.68
CA LYS A 68 1.35 6.75 11.16
C LYS A 68 0.21 7.13 10.25
N VAL A 69 -0.51 6.15 9.72
CA VAL A 69 -1.64 6.38 8.80
C VAL A 69 -2.95 6.07 9.51
N PRO A 70 -3.85 7.05 9.71
CA PRO A 70 -5.12 6.82 10.42
C PRO A 70 -6.00 5.74 9.77
N ALA A 71 -6.01 5.66 8.43
CA ALA A 71 -6.73 4.62 7.68
C ALA A 71 -6.16 3.21 7.88
N LEU A 72 -4.97 3.10 8.48
CA LEU A 72 -4.32 1.87 8.86
C LEU A 72 -4.18 1.84 10.39
N ASP A 73 -5.20 2.26 11.12
CA ASP A 73 -5.21 2.23 12.59
C ASP A 73 -3.99 2.91 13.25
N ASN A 74 -3.50 4.00 12.64
CA ASN A 74 -2.33 4.76 13.11
C ASN A 74 -1.03 3.94 13.24
N ILE A 75 -0.87 2.82 12.52
CA ILE A 75 0.42 2.13 12.39
C ILE A 75 1.20 2.65 11.18
N GLN A 76 2.50 2.35 11.13
CA GLN A 76 3.32 2.66 9.95
C GLN A 76 3.05 1.60 8.87
N PRO A 77 2.76 1.99 7.62
CA PRO A 77 2.55 1.03 6.52
C PRO A 77 3.71 0.04 6.37
N TYR A 78 4.95 0.47 6.65
CA TYR A 78 6.12 -0.40 6.60
C TYR A 78 6.02 -1.61 7.54
N GLU A 79 5.35 -1.48 8.69
CA GLU A 79 5.12 -2.60 9.62
C GLU A 79 4.25 -3.70 9.00
N LEU A 80 3.40 -3.37 8.03
CA LEU A 80 2.52 -4.32 7.34
C LEU A 80 3.21 -5.09 6.22
N VAL A 81 4.29 -4.55 5.65
CA VAL A 81 5.01 -5.12 4.49
C VAL A 81 5.55 -6.52 4.80
N HIS A 82 5.88 -6.79 6.06
CA HIS A 82 6.58 -8.01 6.46
C HIS A 82 5.67 -9.23 6.70
N THR A 83 4.36 -9.10 6.48
CA THR A 83 3.41 -10.22 6.66
C THR A 83 2.45 -10.31 5.48
N GLU A 84 2.03 -11.52 5.12
CA GLU A 84 1.04 -11.73 4.05
C GLU A 84 -0.28 -11.01 4.35
N ARG A 85 -0.77 -11.11 5.59
CA ARG A 85 -1.97 -10.40 6.05
C ARG A 85 -1.82 -8.89 5.92
N GLY A 86 -0.71 -8.34 6.41
CA GLY A 86 -0.45 -6.90 6.33
C GLY A 86 -0.32 -6.40 4.90
N MET A 87 0.33 -7.19 4.04
CA MET A 87 0.46 -6.86 2.62
C MET A 87 -0.91 -6.73 1.94
N ARG A 88 -1.84 -7.65 2.20
CA ARG A 88 -3.20 -7.59 1.62
C ARG A 88 -3.96 -6.34 2.06
N ILE A 89 -3.88 -6.03 3.35
CA ILE A 89 -4.48 -4.80 3.92
C ILE A 89 -3.89 -3.57 3.23
N LEU A 90 -2.57 -3.52 3.11
CA LEU A 90 -1.86 -2.39 2.52
C LEU A 90 -2.20 -2.21 1.04
N LYS A 91 -2.24 -3.29 0.28
CA LYS A 91 -2.64 -3.30 -1.14
C LYS A 91 -4.06 -2.78 -1.32
N GLU A 92 -5.02 -3.26 -0.53
CA GLU A 92 -6.40 -2.76 -0.57
C GLU A 92 -6.48 -1.27 -0.21
N ALA A 93 -5.77 -0.84 0.84
CA ALA A 93 -5.74 0.56 1.23
C ALA A 93 -5.19 1.48 0.14
N LEU A 94 -4.15 1.02 -0.58
CA LEU A 94 -3.54 1.77 -1.68
C LEU A 94 -4.42 1.82 -2.94
N MET A 95 -5.22 0.79 -3.22
CA MET A 95 -6.21 0.85 -4.32
C MET A 95 -7.35 1.84 -4.04
N ARG A 96 -7.60 2.15 -2.77
CA ARG A 96 -8.59 3.16 -2.33
C ARG A 96 -7.99 4.55 -2.16
N PHE A 97 -6.71 4.73 -2.49
CA PHE A 97 -6.05 6.01 -2.38
C PHE A 97 -6.67 6.98 -3.42
N PRO A 98 -7.14 8.16 -2.98
CA PRO A 98 -7.81 9.12 -3.86
C PRO A 98 -6.87 9.81 -4.85
#